data_AF-A0A150WI21-F1
#
_entry.id   AF-A0A150WI21-F1
#
_cell.length_a   1.000
_cell.length_b   1.000
_cell.length_c   1.000
_cell.angle_alpha   90.00
_cell.angle_beta   90.00
_cell.angle_gamma   90.00
#
_symmetry.space_group_name_H-M   'P 1'
#
loop_
_entity.id
_entity.type
_entity.pdbx_description
1 polymer ?
#
loop_
_entity_poly.entity_id
_entity_poly.type
_entity_poly.pdbx_seq_one_letter_code
_entity_poly.pdbx_strand_id
1 'polypeptide(L)'
;MMDATVERAFQKLEANLEELTKIYRSLLDIVRKEKDLLLQADRDALDESNKLKEELLFKLRAQDALRSRYAMDLATMVGADVENPRLLELAQKLAGTPAADRLRTQHSALDMLIKRITDINKDNEEYAKSALHSLNGALGEIKDTLSGKKTYGGKGQYKQGPQVSGNFVSKEA
;
A
#
# COMPACT_ATOMS: atom_id res chain seq x y z
N MET A 1 18.31 -5.58 38.53
CA MET A 1 17.51 -4.34 38.44
C MET A 1 18.06 -3.50 37.31
N MET A 2 17.19 -2.97 36.46
CA MET A 2 17.57 -2.13 35.32
C MET A 2 17.91 -0.72 35.82
N ASP A 3 18.94 -0.11 35.24
CA ASP A 3 19.31 1.27 35.58
C ASP A 3 18.17 2.24 35.20
N ALA A 4 17.94 3.26 36.03
CA ALA A 4 16.82 4.18 35.87
C ALA A 4 16.93 5.02 34.57
N THR A 5 18.15 5.28 34.10
CA THR A 5 18.38 6.00 32.84
C THR A 5 17.99 5.14 31.65
N VAL A 6 18.40 3.87 31.67
CA VAL A 6 18.07 2.89 30.62
C VAL A 6 16.56 2.65 30.57
N GLU A 7 15.90 2.53 31.73
CA GLU A 7 14.45 2.36 31.83
C GLU A 7 13.71 3.53 31.15
N ARG A 8 14.15 4.76 31.42
CA ARG A 8 13.53 5.96 30.82
C ARG A 8 13.74 6.03 29.30
N ALA A 9 14.92 5.66 28.82
CA ALA A 9 15.22 5.58 27.39
C ALA A 9 14.37 4.49 26.70
N PHE A 10 14.23 3.33 27.35
CA PHE A 10 13.36 2.26 26.89
C PHE A 10 11.89 2.70 26.79
N GLN A 11 11.34 3.32 27.83
CA GLN A 11 9.94 3.80 27.82
C GLN A 11 9.67 4.80 26.69
N LYS A 12 10.65 5.65 26.37
CA LYS A 12 10.55 6.61 25.27
C LYS A 12 10.50 5.91 23.90
N LEU A 13 11.35 4.89 23.71
CA LEU A 13 11.32 4.05 22.51
C LEU A 13 10.03 3.24 22.43
N GLU A 14 9.60 2.64 23.53
CA GLU A 14 8.36 1.86 23.62
C GLU A 14 7.13 2.68 23.21
N ALA A 15 6.96 3.88 23.78
CA ALA A 15 5.85 4.76 23.43
C ALA A 15 5.85 5.15 21.95
N ASN A 16 7.02 5.34 21.35
CA ASN A 16 7.14 5.60 19.91
C ASN A 16 6.81 4.37 19.05
N LEU A 17 7.22 3.16 19.47
CA LEU A 17 6.86 1.91 18.78
C LEU A 17 5.35 1.63 18.86
N GLU A 18 4.71 1.95 19.97
CA GLU A 18 3.26 1.87 20.10
C GLU A 18 2.55 2.83 19.13
N GLU A 19 3.06 4.05 18.98
CA GLU A 19 2.52 5.02 18.04
C GLU A 19 2.72 4.58 16.58
N LEU A 20 3.90 4.08 16.24
CA LEU A 20 4.14 3.44 14.93
C LEU A 20 3.16 2.30 14.68
N THR A 21 2.92 1.45 15.67
CA THR A 21 1.97 0.34 15.56
C THR A 21 0.56 0.82 15.27
N LYS A 22 0.10 1.92 15.91
CA LYS A 22 -1.21 2.52 15.61
C LYS A 22 -1.27 3.04 14.17
N ILE A 23 -0.25 3.76 13.72
CA ILE A 23 -0.17 4.27 12.34
C ILE A 23 -0.22 3.12 11.33
N TYR A 24 0.56 2.05 11.55
CA TYR A 24 0.52 0.87 10.69
C TYR A 24 -0.84 0.17 10.70
N ARG A 25 -1.53 0.09 11.83
CA ARG A 25 -2.90 -0.45 11.88
C ARG A 25 -3.87 0.40 11.07
N SER A 26 -3.83 1.72 11.21
CA SER A 26 -4.64 2.63 10.40
C SER A 26 -4.33 2.50 8.91
N LEU A 27 -3.06 2.38 8.53
CA LEU A 27 -2.64 2.15 7.16
C LEU A 27 -3.17 0.81 6.62
N LEU A 28 -3.12 -0.24 7.43
CA LEU A 28 -3.67 -1.56 7.10
C LEU A 28 -5.17 -1.48 6.81
N ASP A 29 -5.92 -0.72 7.61
CA ASP A 29 -7.36 -0.54 7.40
C ASP A 29 -7.66 0.22 6.10
N ILE A 30 -6.84 1.23 5.75
CA ILE A 30 -6.96 1.95 4.48
C ILE A 30 -6.72 1.00 3.30
N VAL A 31 -5.58 0.30 3.27
CA VAL A 31 -5.27 -0.58 2.12
C VAL A 31 -6.26 -1.74 1.98
N ARG A 32 -6.88 -2.19 3.07
CA ARG A 32 -7.98 -3.17 3.01
C ARG A 32 -9.22 -2.61 2.33
N LYS A 33 -9.63 -1.38 2.68
CA LYS A 33 -10.79 -0.71 2.09
C LYS A 33 -10.55 -0.36 0.63
N GLU A 34 -9.32 -0.04 0.24
CA GLU A 34 -8.98 0.29 -1.15
C GLU A 34 -9.34 -0.82 -2.13
N LYS A 35 -9.27 -2.08 -1.72
CA LYS A 35 -9.74 -3.20 -2.53
C LYS A 35 -11.20 -3.02 -2.93
N ASP A 36 -12.06 -2.71 -1.97
CA ASP A 36 -13.50 -2.55 -2.23
C ASP A 36 -13.77 -1.32 -3.10
N LEU A 37 -13.04 -0.23 -2.85
CA LEU A 37 -13.15 1.00 -3.65
C LEU A 37 -12.72 0.79 -5.11
N LEU A 38 -11.64 0.02 -5.33
CA LEU A 38 -11.18 -0.37 -6.68
C LEU A 38 -12.22 -1.22 -7.41
N LEU A 39 -12.86 -2.16 -6.72
CA LEU A 39 -13.92 -2.99 -7.30
C LEU A 39 -15.18 -2.19 -7.65
N GLN A 40 -15.50 -1.17 -6.86
CA GLN A 40 -16.63 -0.28 -7.11
C GLN A 40 -16.31 0.79 -8.16
N ALA A 41 -15.04 0.95 -8.55
CA ALA A 41 -14.55 2.02 -9.41
C ALA A 41 -14.95 3.43 -8.90
N ASP A 42 -15.05 3.60 -7.58
CA ASP A 42 -15.40 4.89 -6.95
C ASP A 42 -14.16 5.79 -6.91
N ARG A 43 -14.03 6.63 -7.94
CA ARG A 43 -12.89 7.54 -8.11
C ARG A 43 -12.75 8.51 -6.94
N ASP A 44 -13.84 9.11 -6.49
CA ASP A 44 -13.78 10.17 -5.47
C ASP A 44 -13.38 9.58 -4.11
N ALA A 45 -13.91 8.39 -3.78
CA ALA A 45 -13.51 7.67 -2.58
C ALA A 45 -12.05 7.17 -2.66
N LEU A 46 -11.57 6.76 -3.83
CA LEU A 46 -10.16 6.39 -4.05
C LEU A 46 -9.22 7.58 -3.85
N ASP A 47 -9.57 8.76 -4.36
CA ASP A 47 -8.78 9.98 -4.17
C ASP A 47 -8.71 10.37 -2.69
N GLU A 48 -9.82 10.27 -1.95
CA GLU A 48 -9.83 10.55 -0.52
C GLU A 48 -9.01 9.51 0.27
N SER A 49 -9.12 8.23 -0.08
CA SER A 49 -8.29 7.16 0.49
C SER A 49 -6.80 7.44 0.29
N ASN A 50 -6.41 7.89 -0.91
CA ASN A 50 -5.03 8.23 -1.23
C ASN A 50 -4.52 9.40 -0.37
N LYS A 51 -5.32 10.47 -0.16
CA LYS A 51 -4.93 11.59 0.71
C LYS A 51 -4.69 11.12 2.16
N LEU A 52 -5.59 10.31 2.70
CA LEU A 52 -5.44 9.76 4.06
C LEU A 52 -4.18 8.89 4.16
N LYS A 53 -3.88 8.10 3.13
CA LYS A 53 -2.65 7.29 3.04
C LYS A 53 -1.40 8.17 3.04
N GLU A 54 -1.38 9.24 2.23
CA GLU A 54 -0.27 10.19 2.17
C GLU A 54 -0.02 10.87 3.53
N GLU A 55 -1.09 11.27 4.22
CA GLU A 55 -0.98 11.85 5.57
C GLU A 55 -0.38 10.86 6.57
N LEU A 56 -0.84 9.60 6.56
CA LEU A 56 -0.29 8.55 7.42
C LEU A 56 1.17 8.24 7.06
N LEU A 57 1.53 8.18 5.78
CA LEU A 57 2.91 7.94 5.35
C LEU A 57 3.84 9.09 5.77
N PHE A 58 3.36 10.33 5.74
CA PHE A 58 4.11 11.48 6.26
C PHE A 58 4.35 11.33 7.77
N LYS A 59 3.31 11.03 8.55
CA LYS A 59 3.42 10.77 10.00
C LYS A 59 4.35 9.59 10.30
N LEU A 60 4.26 8.52 9.50
CA LEU A 60 5.09 7.32 9.64
C LEU A 60 6.57 7.65 9.50
N ARG A 61 6.95 8.43 8.48
CA ARG A 61 8.35 8.87 8.28
C ARG A 61 8.87 9.66 9.47
N ALA A 62 8.07 10.58 10.00
CA ALA A 62 8.44 11.36 11.18
C ALA A 62 8.63 10.47 12.42
N GLN A 63 7.72 9.52 12.66
CA GLN A 63 7.83 8.59 13.78
C GLN A 63 8.97 7.59 13.63
N ASP A 64 9.30 7.15 12.42
CA ASP A 64 10.43 6.25 12.18
C ASP A 64 11.78 6.96 12.39
N ALA A 65 11.88 8.24 12.03
CA ALA A 65 13.05 9.05 12.37
C ALA A 65 13.25 9.16 13.89
N LEU A 66 12.15 9.34 14.64
CA LEU A 66 12.17 9.34 16.11
C LEU A 66 12.56 7.96 16.67
N ARG A 67 12.02 6.87 16.09
CA ARG A 67 12.37 5.49 16.46
C ARG A 67 13.85 5.27 16.33
N SER A 68 14.42 5.65 15.19
CA SER A 68 15.86 5.50 14.92
C SER A 68 16.67 6.21 16.00
N ARG A 69 16.36 7.49 16.27
CA ARG A 69 17.03 8.27 17.31
C ARG A 69 16.92 7.63 18.70
N TYR A 70 15.72 7.22 19.11
CA TYR A 70 15.52 6.62 20.44
C TYR A 70 16.18 5.24 20.56
N ALA A 71 16.25 4.48 19.47
CA ALA A 71 16.97 3.23 19.42
C ALA A 71 18.49 3.44 19.51
N MET A 72 19.04 4.49 18.89
CA MET A 72 20.45 4.89 19.04
C MET A 72 20.77 5.30 20.48
N ASP A 73 19.92 6.12 21.10
CA ASP A 73 20.06 6.54 22.50
C ASP A 73 20.10 5.31 23.42
N LEU A 74 19.16 4.38 23.25
CA LEU A 74 19.11 3.14 24.04
C LEU A 74 20.31 2.23 23.75
N ALA A 75 20.71 2.08 22.48
CA ALA A 75 21.87 1.29 22.07
C ALA A 75 23.15 1.75 22.77
N THR A 76 23.34 3.07 22.85
CA THR A 76 24.48 3.70 23.53
C THR A 76 24.54 3.30 25.01
N MET A 77 23.39 3.26 25.68
CA MET A 77 23.32 2.95 27.11
C MET A 77 23.49 1.45 27.42
N VAL A 78 23.09 0.56 26.50
CA VAL A 78 23.15 -0.90 26.70
C VAL A 78 24.36 -1.56 26.02
N GLY A 79 25.21 -0.77 25.36
CA GLY A 79 26.38 -1.28 24.62
C GLY A 79 26.00 -2.16 23.42
N ALA A 80 24.98 -1.76 22.66
CA ALA A 80 24.61 -2.35 21.36
C ALA A 80 25.22 -1.56 20.20
N ASP A 81 25.02 -2.03 18.96
CA ASP A 81 25.36 -1.26 17.77
C ASP A 81 24.53 0.04 17.68
N VAL A 82 25.21 1.18 17.75
CA VAL A 82 24.61 2.52 17.67
C VAL A 82 24.41 2.97 16.22
N GLU A 83 25.23 2.50 15.28
CA GLU A 83 25.12 2.87 13.87
C GLU A 83 23.91 2.18 13.23
N ASN A 84 23.63 0.93 13.63
CA ASN A 84 22.50 0.15 13.14
C ASN A 84 21.69 -0.50 14.27
N PRO A 85 20.96 0.28 15.10
CA PRO A 85 20.32 -0.23 16.29
C PRO A 85 19.10 -1.10 15.93
N ARG A 86 19.25 -2.43 16.07
CA ARG A 86 18.19 -3.41 15.81
C ARG A 86 17.40 -3.71 17.08
N LEU A 87 16.07 -3.67 17.00
CA LEU A 87 15.18 -3.93 18.15
C LEU A 87 15.44 -5.30 18.81
N LEU A 88 15.70 -6.34 18.01
CA LEU A 88 16.00 -7.68 18.53
C LEU A 88 17.36 -7.75 19.24
N GLU A 89 18.34 -6.98 18.78
CA GLU A 89 19.65 -6.88 19.44
C GLU A 89 19.52 -6.12 20.77
N LEU A 90 18.79 -5.00 20.78
CA LEU A 90 18.45 -4.27 22.01
C LEU A 90 17.74 -5.18 23.01
N ALA A 91 16.81 -6.01 22.56
CA ALA A 91 16.14 -6.99 23.41
C ALA A 91 17.08 -8.09 23.93
N GLN A 92 18.12 -8.47 23.18
CA GLN A 92 19.15 -9.39 23.65
C GLN A 92 20.02 -8.75 24.75
N LYS A 93 20.43 -7.49 24.57
CA LYS A 93 21.21 -6.74 25.57
C LYS A 93 20.45 -6.50 26.87
N LEU A 94 19.12 -6.40 26.78
CA LEU A 94 18.21 -6.25 27.92
C LEU A 94 17.68 -7.58 28.47
N ALA A 95 18.25 -8.73 28.08
CA ALA A 95 17.76 -10.04 28.48
C ALA A 95 17.60 -10.18 30.01
N GLY A 96 16.54 -10.87 30.43
CA GLY A 96 16.18 -11.01 31.84
C GLY A 96 15.40 -9.82 32.42
N THR A 97 15.07 -8.82 31.61
CA THR A 97 14.15 -7.72 31.98
C THR A 97 12.83 -7.79 31.21
N PRO A 98 11.72 -7.26 31.75
CA PRO A 98 10.46 -7.15 31.01
C PRO A 98 10.57 -6.36 29.71
N ALA A 99 11.47 -5.38 29.65
CA ALA A 99 11.70 -4.55 28.46
C ALA A 99 12.11 -5.39 27.24
N ALA A 100 12.90 -6.45 27.44
CA ALA A 100 13.32 -7.33 26.36
C ALA A 100 12.14 -8.04 25.68
N ASP A 101 11.20 -8.56 26.47
CA ASP A 101 10.02 -9.25 25.93
C ASP A 101 9.10 -8.29 25.20
N ARG A 102 8.92 -7.08 25.74
CA ARG A 102 8.12 -6.04 25.09
C ARG A 102 8.71 -5.60 23.75
N LEU A 103 10.04 -5.43 23.65
CA LEU A 103 10.70 -5.13 22.36
C LEU A 103 10.49 -6.25 21.33
N ARG A 104 10.56 -7.52 21.75
CA ARG A 104 10.27 -8.66 20.86
C ARG A 104 8.83 -8.63 20.38
N THR A 105 7.87 -8.43 21.28
CA THR A 105 6.45 -8.34 20.94
C THR A 105 6.17 -7.19 19.97
N GLN A 106 6.71 -6.00 20.23
CA GLN A 106 6.58 -4.83 19.35
C GLN A 106 7.19 -5.11 17.97
N HIS A 107 8.38 -5.70 17.91
CA HIS A 107 9.01 -6.08 16.64
C HIS A 107 8.14 -7.07 15.85
N SER A 108 7.64 -8.14 16.48
CA SER A 108 6.78 -9.11 15.81
C SER A 108 5.47 -8.50 15.32
N ALA A 109 4.85 -7.60 16.10
CA ALA A 109 3.63 -6.91 15.71
C ALA A 109 3.86 -6.01 14.49
N LEU A 110 4.93 -5.22 14.49
CA LEU A 110 5.29 -4.34 13.37
C LEU A 110 5.64 -5.14 12.11
N ASP A 111 6.44 -6.20 12.23
CA ASP A 111 6.81 -7.06 11.10
C ASP A 111 5.58 -7.72 10.47
N MET A 112 4.65 -8.24 11.29
CA MET A 112 3.39 -8.80 10.82
C MET A 112 2.54 -7.76 10.08
N LEU A 113 2.42 -6.55 10.62
CA LEU A 113 1.66 -5.46 9.99
C LEU A 113 2.27 -5.04 8.66
N ILE A 114 3.59 -4.82 8.62
CA ILE A 114 4.32 -4.42 7.41
C ILE A 114 4.16 -5.45 6.29
N LYS A 115 4.34 -6.74 6.60
CA LYS A 115 4.10 -7.84 5.65
C LYS A 115 2.69 -7.80 5.10
N ARG A 116 1.69 -7.76 5.99
CA ARG A 116 0.27 -7.75 5.61
C ARG A 116 -0.10 -6.55 4.72
N ILE A 117 0.40 -5.36 5.04
CA ILE A 117 0.18 -4.13 4.27
C ILE A 117 0.81 -4.27 2.88
N THR A 118 2.04 -4.79 2.82
CA THR A 118 2.78 -4.97 1.56
C THR A 118 2.06 -5.94 0.63
N ASP A 119 1.59 -7.07 1.15
CA ASP A 119 0.86 -8.08 0.41
C ASP A 119 -0.45 -7.50 -0.16
N ILE A 120 -1.28 -6.88 0.68
CA ILE A 120 -2.56 -6.30 0.25
C ILE A 120 -2.35 -5.15 -0.75
N ASN A 121 -1.35 -4.31 -0.53
CA ASN A 121 -1.06 -3.22 -1.45
C ASN A 121 -0.61 -3.73 -2.83
N LYS A 122 0.13 -4.84 -2.86
CA LYS A 122 0.49 -5.51 -4.12
C LYS A 122 -0.74 -6.06 -4.83
N ASP A 123 -1.64 -6.72 -4.11
CA ASP A 123 -2.90 -7.22 -4.68
C ASP A 123 -3.75 -6.06 -5.25
N ASN A 124 -3.83 -4.93 -4.53
CA ASN A 124 -4.54 -3.73 -5.00
C ASN A 124 -3.90 -3.14 -6.27
N GLU A 125 -2.57 -3.13 -6.34
CA GLU A 125 -1.86 -2.70 -7.54
C GLU A 125 -2.18 -3.60 -8.75
N GLU A 126 -2.25 -4.92 -8.54
CA GLU A 126 -2.65 -5.88 -9.57
C GLU A 126 -4.09 -5.64 -10.04
N TYR A 127 -5.05 -5.44 -9.12
CA TYR A 127 -6.44 -5.12 -9.49
C TYR A 127 -6.55 -3.83 -10.31
N ALA A 128 -5.85 -2.78 -9.91
CA ALA A 128 -5.84 -1.51 -10.64
C ALA A 128 -5.26 -1.68 -12.05
N LYS A 129 -4.15 -2.41 -12.20
CA LYS A 129 -3.55 -2.69 -13.51
C LYS A 129 -4.47 -3.50 -14.41
N SER A 130 -5.13 -4.54 -13.87
CA SER A 130 -6.08 -5.36 -14.61
C SER A 130 -7.28 -4.52 -15.10
N ALA A 131 -7.83 -3.67 -14.24
CA ALA A 131 -8.94 -2.78 -14.61
C ALA A 131 -8.55 -1.82 -15.75
N LEU A 132 -7.37 -1.21 -15.67
CA LEU A 132 -6.84 -0.33 -16.73
C LEU A 132 -6.60 -1.08 -18.04
N HIS A 133 -6.09 -2.32 -17.97
CA HIS A 133 -5.89 -3.16 -19.16
C HIS A 133 -7.22 -3.46 -19.87
N SER A 134 -8.25 -3.85 -19.12
CA SER A 134 -9.58 -4.12 -19.67
C SER A 134 -10.22 -2.86 -20.28
N LEU A 135 -10.10 -1.69 -19.63
CA LEU A 135 -10.61 -0.43 -20.18
C LEU A 135 -9.90 -0.04 -21.47
N ASN A 136 -8.57 -0.15 -21.53
CA ASN A 136 -7.81 0.16 -22.74
C ASN A 136 -8.14 -0.79 -23.89
N GLY A 137 -8.37 -2.08 -23.60
CA GLY A 137 -8.84 -3.05 -24.59
C GLY A 137 -10.20 -2.68 -25.15
N ALA A 138 -11.18 -2.40 -24.28
CA ALA A 138 -12.52 -1.98 -24.68
C ALA A 138 -12.51 -0.68 -25.50
N LEU A 139 -11.70 0.32 -25.09
CA LEU A 139 -11.52 1.56 -25.85
C LEU A 139 -10.87 1.30 -27.22
N GLY A 140 -9.93 0.37 -27.30
CA GLY A 140 -9.33 -0.10 -28.55
C GLY A 140 -10.37 -0.69 -29.50
N GLU A 141 -11.20 -1.62 -29.01
CA GLU A 141 -12.28 -2.24 -29.78
C GLU A 141 -13.32 -1.21 -30.27
N ILE A 142 -13.71 -0.27 -29.40
CA ILE A 142 -14.61 0.83 -29.77
C ILE A 142 -13.96 1.69 -30.86
N LYS A 143 -12.69 2.05 -30.71
CA LYS A 143 -11.94 2.83 -31.70
C LYS A 143 -11.83 2.10 -33.03
N ASP A 144 -11.53 0.81 -33.03
CA ASP A 144 -11.42 0.01 -34.25
C ASP A 144 -12.77 -0.18 -34.95
N THR A 145 -13.85 -0.28 -34.17
CA THR A 145 -15.22 -0.33 -34.69
C THR A 145 -15.65 1.03 -35.28
N LEU A 146 -15.37 2.14 -34.59
CA LEU A 146 -15.77 3.49 -35.01
C LEU A 146 -14.89 4.10 -36.11
N SER A 147 -13.60 3.75 -36.14
CA SER A 147 -12.68 4.26 -37.16
C SER A 147 -12.91 3.66 -38.54
N GLY A 148 -13.79 2.66 -38.65
CA GLY A 148 -14.08 1.93 -39.88
C GLY A 148 -12.87 1.17 -40.37
N LYS A 149 -13.07 -0.02 -40.95
CA LYS A 149 -11.99 -0.64 -41.72
C LYS A 149 -11.52 0.36 -42.78
N LYS A 150 -10.24 0.76 -42.75
CA LYS A 150 -9.59 1.40 -43.91
C LYS A 150 -9.66 0.39 -45.05
N THR A 151 -10.74 0.41 -45.84
CA THR A 151 -10.79 -0.29 -47.12
C THR A 151 -9.75 0.34 -48.00
N TYR A 152 -8.61 -0.33 -48.11
CA TYR A 152 -7.56 0.00 -49.05
C TYR A 152 -8.20 -0.07 -50.45
N GLY A 153 -8.35 1.09 -51.07
CA GLY A 153 -8.78 1.21 -52.45
C GLY A 153 -7.76 0.52 -53.34
N GLY A 154 -8.24 -0.44 -54.13
CA GLY A 154 -7.44 -1.18 -55.10
C GLY A 154 -8.33 -1.85 -56.13
N LYS A 155 -9.00 -1.03 -56.95
CA LYS A 155 -9.65 -1.33 -58.24
C LYS A 155 -10.37 -2.70 -58.37
N GLY A 156 -11.70 -2.65 -58.26
CA GLY A 156 -12.60 -3.67 -58.79
C GLY A 156 -14.05 -3.25 -58.52
N GLN A 157 -14.85 -3.06 -59.58
CA GLN A 157 -16.19 -2.48 -59.55
C GLN A 157 -17.08 -3.09 -58.45
N TYR A 158 -17.64 -2.24 -57.57
CA TYR A 158 -18.73 -2.63 -56.68
C TYR A 158 -20.03 -1.94 -57.09
N LYS A 159 -21.03 -2.76 -57.41
CA LYS A 159 -22.43 -2.34 -57.53
C LYS A 159 -22.93 -1.88 -56.17
N GLN A 160 -23.67 -0.78 -56.17
CA GLN A 160 -24.33 -0.21 -55.00
C GLN A 160 -25.42 -1.17 -54.50
N GLY A 161 -25.15 -1.85 -53.40
CA GLY A 161 -26.18 -2.47 -52.54
C GLY A 161 -26.36 -1.59 -51.31
N PRO A 162 -27.58 -1.50 -50.73
CA PRO A 162 -27.85 -0.56 -49.65
C PRO A 162 -26.99 -0.88 -48.42
N GLN A 163 -26.35 0.18 -47.92
CA GLN A 163 -25.51 0.19 -46.73
C GLN A 163 -26.33 -0.22 -45.51
N VAL A 164 -26.07 -1.41 -44.96
CA VAL A 164 -26.55 -1.78 -43.63
C VAL A 164 -25.60 -1.14 -42.62
N SER A 165 -25.98 0.05 -42.14
CA SER A 165 -25.43 0.66 -40.94
C SER A 165 -25.67 -0.26 -39.74
N GLY A 166 -24.65 -0.41 -38.89
CA GLY A 166 -24.75 -0.81 -37.48
C GLY A 166 -25.72 -1.94 -37.13
N ASN A 167 -25.17 -3.11 -36.79
CA ASN A 167 -25.90 -4.14 -36.06
C ASN A 167 -26.18 -3.68 -34.62
N PHE A 168 -27.13 -2.76 -34.44
CA PHE A 168 -27.95 -2.70 -33.24
C PHE A 168 -29.29 -3.30 -33.61
N VAL A 169 -29.47 -4.56 -33.23
CA VAL A 169 -30.68 -5.33 -33.49
C VAL A 169 -31.86 -4.66 -32.80
N SER A 170 -32.91 -4.33 -33.54
CA SER A 170 -34.26 -4.21 -33.00
C SER A 170 -35.09 -5.37 -33.51
N LYS A 171 -35.33 -6.35 -32.63
CA LYS A 171 -36.40 -7.34 -32.77
C LYS A 171 -37.48 -6.88 -31.81
N GLU A 172 -38.56 -6.30 -32.33
CA GLU A 172 -39.88 -6.41 -31.73
C GLU A 172 -40.90 -6.66 -32.85
N ALA A 173 -41.87 -7.49 -32.50
CA ALA A 173 -42.80 -8.23 -33.36
C ALA A 173 -43.96 -7.39 -33.88
#